data_AF-A0A1S3WSS3-F1
#
_entry.id   AF-A0A1S3WSS3-F1
#
_cell.length_a   1.000
_cell.length_b   1.000
_cell.length_c   1.000
_cell.angle_alpha   90.00
_cell.angle_beta   90.00
_cell.angle_gamma   90.00
#
_symmetry.space_group_name_H-M   'P 1'
#
loop_
_entity.id
_entity.type
_entity.pdbx_description
1 polymer ?
#
loop_
_entity_poly.entity_id
_entity_poly.type
_entity_poly.pdbx_seq_one_letter_code
_entity_poly.pdbx_strand_id
1 'polypeptide(L)'
;MRVTDNVPHIVAFVQRLVAGGHAYPTPRGDVYFDVRSRGQRYGKLGSAGPGAAEEPGDSDKRHPSDFALWKAARPQEPSWASPWGPGRPGWHIECSTIASWVFGARLDIHSGGADLAFPHHENEIAQCEAFHQSPQWANYFLHAGHLHVKGQQQKMSKSLKNSVTIKDFLKTFSPDTFRLFCLRSSYRAAVDYSESAMQDTEKQLLAVGSFLGDARAYVRGQLACGPLNEGALWDRWARDRRAGTRQGPCVWGRGAASQGGSREPPGVGAGLGRGS
;
A
#
# COMPACT_ATOMS: atom_id res chain seq x y z
N MET A 1 17.82 -6.33 -5.63
CA MET A 1 18.93 -5.40 -5.39
C MET A 1 19.06 -5.18 -3.89
N ARG A 2 20.27 -5.14 -3.34
CA ARG A 2 20.49 -4.89 -1.91
C ARG A 2 21.06 -3.49 -1.72
N VAL A 3 20.62 -2.79 -0.68
CA VAL A 3 21.09 -1.43 -0.35
C VAL A 3 22.60 -1.39 -0.19
N THR A 4 23.16 -2.39 0.50
CA THR A 4 24.61 -2.53 0.75
C THR A 4 25.45 -2.51 -0.52
N ASP A 5 24.91 -3.02 -1.62
CA ASP A 5 25.61 -3.14 -2.90
C ASP A 5 25.46 -1.86 -3.76
N ASN A 6 24.60 -0.92 -3.33
CA ASN A 6 24.19 0.26 -4.09
C ASN A 6 24.47 1.59 -3.35
N VAL A 7 25.21 1.56 -2.25
CA VAL A 7 25.54 2.77 -1.48
C VAL A 7 26.23 3.86 -2.32
N PRO A 8 27.17 3.54 -3.24
CA PRO A 8 27.75 4.58 -4.12
C PRO A 8 26.70 5.32 -4.97
N HIS A 9 25.69 4.61 -5.48
CA HIS A 9 24.58 5.23 -6.21
C HIS A 9 23.73 6.13 -5.30
N ILE A 10 23.52 5.72 -4.05
CA ILE A 10 22.77 6.52 -3.07
C ILE A 10 23.53 7.81 -2.76
N VAL A 11 24.84 7.74 -2.51
CA VAL A 11 25.68 8.92 -2.28
C VAL A 11 25.60 9.88 -3.47
N ALA A 12 25.72 9.38 -4.70
CA ALA A 12 25.60 10.20 -5.91
C ALA A 12 24.20 10.82 -6.05
N PHE A 13 23.14 10.08 -5.69
CA PHE A 13 21.77 10.59 -5.68
C PHE A 13 21.62 11.76 -4.71
N VAL A 14 22.11 11.61 -3.49
CA VAL A 14 22.08 12.66 -2.47
C VAL A 14 22.92 13.87 -2.89
N GLN A 15 24.09 13.67 -3.49
CA GLN A 15 24.90 14.78 -4.03
C GLN A 15 24.13 15.59 -5.07
N ARG A 16 23.36 14.93 -5.96
CA ARG A 16 22.53 15.64 -6.95
C ARG A 16 21.39 16.41 -6.30
N LEU A 17 20.77 15.86 -5.25
CA LEU A 17 19.75 16.58 -4.48
C LEU A 17 20.32 17.83 -3.79
N VAL A 18 21.53 17.72 -3.21
CA VAL A 18 22.23 18.85 -2.60
C VAL A 18 22.57 19.90 -3.65
N ALA A 19 23.15 19.50 -4.79
CA ALA A 19 23.47 20.40 -5.90
C ALA A 19 22.22 21.09 -6.48
N GLY A 20 21.07 20.41 -6.46
CA GLY A 20 19.78 20.95 -6.88
C GLY A 20 19.07 21.83 -5.84
N GLY A 21 19.67 22.06 -4.66
CA GLY A 21 19.06 22.87 -3.61
C GLY A 21 17.88 22.21 -2.90
N HIS A 22 17.73 20.88 -3.02
CA HIS A 22 16.66 20.10 -2.39
C HIS A 22 17.12 19.37 -1.12
N ALA A 23 18.41 19.43 -0.80
CA ALA A 23 18.99 18.84 0.38
C ALA A 23 20.14 19.70 0.92
N TYR A 24 20.48 19.51 2.19
CA TYR A 24 21.57 20.22 2.83
C TYR A 24 22.33 19.32 3.80
N PRO A 25 23.68 19.38 3.81
CA PRO A 25 24.49 18.72 4.83
C PRO A 25 24.53 19.56 6.11
N THR A 26 24.77 18.89 7.24
CA THR A 26 24.98 19.53 8.55
C THR A 26 26.44 19.41 8.98
N PRO A 27 26.91 20.26 9.93
CA PRO A 27 28.26 20.14 10.48
C PRO A 27 28.56 18.78 11.12
N ARG A 28 27.52 18.04 11.55
CA ARG A 28 27.63 16.71 12.15
C ARG A 28 27.73 15.57 11.12
N GLY A 29 27.64 15.87 9.83
CA GLY A 29 27.75 14.88 8.74
C GLY A 29 26.43 14.25 8.30
N ASP A 30 25.30 14.65 8.91
CA ASP A 30 23.97 14.28 8.43
C ASP A 30 23.64 15.06 7.15
N VAL A 31 22.79 14.49 6.29
CA VAL A 31 22.20 15.20 5.15
C VAL A 31 20.70 15.06 5.22
N TYR A 32 20.00 16.19 5.20
CA TYR A 32 18.54 16.25 5.25
C TYR A 32 17.97 16.72 3.92
N PHE A 33 16.79 16.20 3.58
CA PHE A 33 15.97 16.72 2.50
C PHE A 33 15.21 17.95 2.99
N ASP A 34 15.29 19.05 2.25
CA ASP A 34 14.54 20.27 2.52
C ASP A 34 13.12 20.11 1.96
N VAL A 35 12.16 19.80 2.83
CA VAL A 35 10.76 19.62 2.40
C VAL A 35 10.18 20.92 1.83
N ARG A 36 10.58 22.08 2.37
CA ARG A 36 10.08 23.39 1.91
C ARG A 36 10.54 23.71 0.50
N SER A 37 11.68 23.18 0.05
CA SER A 37 12.16 23.29 -1.35
C SER A 37 11.17 22.72 -2.38
N ARG A 38 10.23 21.85 -1.95
CA ARG A 38 9.18 21.30 -2.82
C ARG A 38 7.91 22.16 -2.87
N GLY A 39 7.72 23.09 -1.93
CA GLY A 39 6.51 23.91 -1.83
C GLY A 39 5.24 23.05 -1.84
N GLN A 40 4.26 23.43 -2.65
CA GLN A 40 2.97 22.72 -2.78
C GLN A 40 3.07 21.33 -3.43
N ARG A 41 4.26 20.92 -3.91
CA ARG A 41 4.46 19.60 -4.54
C ARG A 41 4.72 18.48 -3.53
N TYR A 42 4.88 18.79 -2.24
CA TYR A 42 4.98 17.79 -1.19
C TYR A 42 3.60 17.53 -0.58
N GLY A 43 3.26 16.27 -0.27
CA GLY A 43 1.93 15.84 0.18
C GLY A 43 1.01 15.36 -0.95
N LYS A 44 1.55 15.08 -2.14
CA LYS A 44 0.76 14.75 -3.34
C LYS A 44 0.02 13.42 -3.23
N LEU A 45 0.49 12.49 -2.39
CA LEU A 45 -0.17 11.20 -2.23
C LEU A 45 -1.47 11.30 -1.41
N GLY A 46 -1.74 12.46 -0.78
CA GLY A 46 -3.00 12.74 -0.07
C GLY A 46 -3.23 11.88 1.16
N SER A 47 -2.21 11.15 1.64
CA SER A 47 -2.27 10.40 2.88
C SER A 47 -2.08 11.37 4.03
N ALA A 48 -3.15 11.67 4.78
CA ALA A 48 -3.07 12.53 5.96
C ALA A 48 -1.99 11.99 6.91
N GLY A 49 -0.89 12.72 7.04
CA GLY A 49 0.19 12.33 7.93
C GLY A 49 -0.25 12.48 9.39
N PRO A 50 0.00 11.49 10.27
CA PRO A 50 0.22 11.83 11.67
C PRO A 50 1.36 12.85 11.70
N GLY A 51 1.22 13.91 12.50
CA GLY A 51 2.20 14.98 12.65
C GLY A 51 3.61 14.41 12.76
N ALA A 52 4.57 15.11 12.15
CA ALA A 52 5.99 14.77 12.14
C ALA A 52 6.36 14.12 13.48
N ALA A 53 6.67 12.82 13.46
CA ALA A 53 7.24 12.19 14.62
C ALA A 53 8.58 12.91 14.83
N GLU A 54 8.62 13.82 15.80
CA GLU A 54 9.84 14.45 16.25
C GLU A 54 10.76 13.31 16.67
N GLU A 55 11.86 13.11 15.93
CA GLU A 55 12.92 12.24 16.39
C GLU A 55 13.41 12.84 17.72
N PRO A 56 13.33 12.13 18.85
CA PRO A 56 13.77 12.69 20.13
C PRO A 56 15.29 12.92 20.06
N GLY A 57 15.70 14.18 20.05
CA GLY A 57 17.11 14.56 20.02
C GLY A 57 17.35 15.96 19.44
N ASP A 58 18.49 16.52 19.79
CA ASP A 58 19.03 17.76 19.28
C ASP A 58 19.25 17.63 17.77
N SER A 59 18.30 18.13 16.96
CA SER A 59 18.24 17.90 15.51
C SER A 59 18.74 19.15 14.77
N ASP A 60 19.77 19.00 13.94
CA ASP A 60 20.29 20.06 13.06
C ASP A 60 19.35 20.37 11.86
N LYS A 61 18.11 19.90 11.91
CA LYS A 61 17.14 20.16 10.86
C LYS A 61 16.76 21.63 10.84
N ARG A 62 16.73 22.21 9.64
CA ARG A 62 16.14 23.53 9.38
C ARG A 62 14.64 23.55 9.61
N HIS A 63 13.97 22.41 9.41
CA HIS A 63 12.54 22.27 9.64
C HIS A 63 12.16 20.90 10.25
N PRO A 64 11.17 20.81 11.14
CA PRO A 64 10.77 19.55 11.78
C PRO A 64 10.35 18.44 10.79
N SER A 65 9.76 18.83 9.66
CA SER A 65 9.34 17.88 8.61
C SER A 65 10.50 17.35 7.75
N ASP A 66 11.69 17.94 7.84
CA ASP A 66 12.84 17.49 7.06
C ASP A 66 13.25 16.09 7.51
N PHE A 67 13.62 15.24 6.54
CA PHE A 67 13.94 13.85 6.79
C PHE A 67 15.35 13.52 6.29
N ALA A 68 15.99 12.57 6.96
CA ALA A 68 17.37 12.22 6.67
C ALA A 68 17.49 11.46 5.35
N LEU A 69 18.41 11.93 4.50
CA LEU A 69 18.91 11.24 3.32
C LEU A 69 20.18 10.45 3.65
N TRP A 70 21.01 11.00 4.53
CA TRP A 70 22.22 10.37 5.04
C TRP A 70 22.32 10.65 6.54
N LYS A 71 22.61 9.61 7.34
CA LYS A 71 22.84 9.74 8.78
C LYS A 71 24.31 9.48 9.07
N ALA A 72 24.97 10.40 9.77
CA ALA A 72 26.34 10.21 10.24
C ALA A 72 26.45 8.94 11.12
N ALA A 73 27.58 8.25 11.02
CA ALA A 73 27.80 7.01 11.75
C ALA A 73 27.95 7.29 13.25
N ARG A 74 27.24 6.52 14.09
CA ARG A 74 27.56 6.47 15.52
C ARG A 74 28.68 5.46 15.76
N PRO A 75 29.40 5.55 16.89
CA PRO A 75 30.43 4.57 17.23
C PRO A 75 29.89 3.14 17.12
N GLN A 76 30.65 2.26 16.48
CA GLN A 76 30.35 0.83 16.29
C GLN A 76 29.16 0.51 15.35
N GLU A 77 28.56 1.51 14.70
CA GLU A 77 27.57 1.25 13.65
C GLU A 77 28.26 0.93 12.30
N PRO A 78 27.70 0.02 11.48
CA PRO A 78 28.12 -0.15 10.09
C PRO A 78 28.01 1.18 9.34
N SER A 79 29.04 1.52 8.57
CA SER A 79 29.10 2.78 7.84
C SER A 79 29.86 2.64 6.51
N TRP A 80 29.60 3.61 5.64
CA TRP A 80 30.22 3.76 4.33
C TRP A 80 30.82 5.15 4.20
N ALA A 81 31.90 5.26 3.43
CA ALA A 81 32.50 6.54 3.12
C ALA A 81 31.55 7.40 2.25
N SER A 82 31.52 8.70 2.53
CA SER A 82 30.77 9.68 1.74
C SER A 82 31.46 11.05 1.82
N PRO A 83 31.09 12.01 0.94
CA PRO A 83 31.57 13.40 1.01
C PRO A 83 31.26 14.11 2.34
N TRP A 84 30.29 13.61 3.10
CA TRP A 84 29.87 14.17 4.40
C TRP A 84 30.46 13.41 5.59
N GLY A 85 31.44 12.55 5.34
CA GLY A 85 32.03 11.65 6.34
C GLY A 85 31.37 10.26 6.36
N PRO A 86 31.85 9.37 7.24
CA PRO A 86 31.30 8.02 7.38
C PRO A 86 29.86 8.07 7.87
N GLY A 87 28.97 7.31 7.23
CA GLY A 87 27.56 7.26 7.61
C GLY A 87 26.79 6.14 6.92
N ARG A 88 25.47 6.27 6.92
CA ARG A 88 24.56 5.29 6.32
C ARG A 88 23.40 6.00 5.62
N PRO A 89 22.79 5.37 4.62
CA PRO A 89 21.60 5.92 3.97
C PRO A 89 20.43 6.06 4.95
N GLY A 90 19.58 7.06 4.71
CA GLY A 90 18.26 7.15 5.33
C GLY A 90 17.27 6.18 4.69
N TRP A 91 16.27 5.74 5.45
CA TRP A 91 15.32 4.70 5.02
C TRP A 91 14.65 4.98 3.65
N HIS A 92 14.27 6.23 3.39
CA HIS A 92 13.53 6.59 2.17
C HIS A 92 14.42 6.66 0.91
N ILE A 93 15.68 7.09 1.04
CA ILE A 93 16.56 7.33 -0.11
C ILE A 93 17.01 6.04 -0.78
N GLU A 94 16.97 4.93 -0.03
CA GLU A 94 17.29 3.59 -0.51
C GLU A 94 16.36 3.20 -1.66
N CYS A 95 15.05 3.27 -1.45
CA CYS A 95 14.04 2.93 -2.46
C CYS A 95 14.06 3.89 -3.64
N SER A 96 14.13 5.21 -3.39
CA SER A 96 14.19 6.23 -4.43
C SER A 96 15.35 6.03 -5.39
N THR A 97 16.55 5.78 -4.86
CA THR A 97 17.76 5.59 -5.66
C THR A 97 17.64 4.33 -6.50
N ILE A 98 17.27 3.22 -5.88
CA ILE A 98 17.21 1.91 -6.54
C ILE A 98 16.11 1.91 -7.62
N ALA A 99 14.93 2.45 -7.32
CA ALA A 99 13.83 2.53 -8.27
C ALA A 99 14.18 3.47 -9.44
N SER A 100 14.81 4.61 -9.16
CA SER A 100 15.29 5.54 -10.21
C SER A 100 16.38 4.93 -11.08
N TRP A 101 17.25 4.10 -10.52
CA TRP A 101 18.30 3.41 -11.28
C TRP A 101 17.72 2.39 -12.26
N VAL A 102 16.67 1.66 -11.86
CA VAL A 102 16.07 0.62 -12.71
C VAL A 102 15.04 1.16 -13.68
N PHE A 103 14.17 2.07 -13.22
CA PHE A 103 13.01 2.54 -13.99
C PHE A 103 13.19 3.96 -14.53
N GLY A 104 14.21 4.69 -14.08
CA GLY A 104 14.45 6.07 -14.50
C GLY A 104 13.45 7.05 -13.91
N ALA A 105 13.11 8.07 -14.71
CA ALA A 105 12.31 9.22 -14.28
C ALA A 105 10.79 8.99 -14.29
N ARG A 106 10.32 7.83 -14.79
CA ARG A 106 8.90 7.50 -14.95
C ARG A 106 8.65 6.06 -14.53
N LEU A 107 7.75 5.89 -13.57
CA LEU A 107 7.33 4.61 -13.04
C LEU A 107 5.81 4.48 -13.19
N ASP A 108 5.32 3.38 -13.76
CA ASP A 108 3.88 3.21 -13.88
C ASP A 108 3.24 2.84 -12.55
N ILE A 109 3.78 1.83 -11.86
CA ILE A 109 3.21 1.30 -10.62
C ILE A 109 4.28 1.24 -9.54
N HIS A 110 3.97 1.84 -8.40
CA HIS A 110 4.72 1.67 -7.16
C HIS A 110 3.80 1.06 -6.09
N SER A 111 4.31 0.23 -5.18
CA SER A 111 3.46 -0.51 -4.25
C SER A 111 4.11 -0.76 -2.90
N GLY A 112 3.28 -0.93 -1.86
CA GLY A 112 3.74 -1.23 -0.51
C GLY A 112 2.58 -1.54 0.43
N GLY A 113 2.88 -1.74 1.72
CA GLY A 113 1.84 -1.75 2.76
C GLY A 113 1.23 -0.36 2.93
N ALA A 114 0.00 -0.27 3.42
CA ALA A 114 -0.67 1.01 3.69
C ALA A 114 0.11 1.92 4.65
N ASP A 115 0.91 1.35 5.54
CA ASP A 115 1.83 2.07 6.43
C ASP A 115 3.02 2.72 5.71
N LEU A 116 3.35 2.28 4.49
CA LEU A 116 4.39 2.92 3.68
C LEU A 116 3.88 4.14 2.91
N ALA A 117 2.56 4.38 2.83
CA ALA A 117 2.04 5.55 2.15
C ALA A 117 2.62 6.84 2.71
N PHE A 118 2.65 6.97 4.04
CA PHE A 118 3.28 8.10 4.72
C PHE A 118 4.11 7.62 5.92
N PRO A 119 5.34 8.13 6.12
CA PRO A 119 6.02 9.12 5.28
C PRO A 119 6.77 8.50 4.09
N HIS A 120 6.83 7.17 3.96
CA HIS A 120 7.81 6.52 3.08
C HIS A 120 7.63 6.86 1.59
N HIS A 121 6.50 6.52 0.98
CA HIS A 121 6.27 6.80 -0.45
C HIS A 121 6.12 8.29 -0.73
N GLU A 122 5.59 9.10 0.20
CA GLU A 122 5.55 10.56 0.05
C GLU A 122 6.97 11.15 -0.05
N ASN A 123 7.90 10.65 0.77
CA ASN A 123 9.30 11.05 0.73
C ASN A 123 9.99 10.54 -0.54
N GLU A 124 9.66 9.34 -1.03
CA GLU A 124 10.18 8.84 -2.31
C GLU A 124 9.74 9.70 -3.49
N ILE A 125 8.46 10.08 -3.55
CA ILE A 125 7.94 11.00 -4.56
C ILE A 125 8.74 12.31 -4.55
N ALA A 126 8.92 12.90 -3.36
CA ALA A 126 9.65 14.15 -3.20
C ALA A 126 11.11 14.05 -3.70
N GLN A 127 11.81 12.98 -3.34
CA GLN A 127 13.20 12.73 -3.71
C GLN A 127 13.35 12.45 -5.21
N CYS A 128 12.55 11.55 -5.77
CA CYS A 128 12.63 11.16 -7.18
C CYS A 128 12.24 12.32 -8.11
N GLU A 129 11.17 13.05 -7.80
CA GLU A 129 10.79 14.22 -8.59
C GLU A 129 11.84 15.34 -8.55
N ALA A 130 12.48 15.56 -7.39
CA ALA A 130 13.58 16.50 -7.25
C ALA A 130 14.83 16.06 -8.03
N PHE A 131 15.21 14.79 -7.92
CA PHE A 131 16.38 14.23 -8.58
C PHE A 131 16.24 14.22 -10.11
N HIS A 132 15.10 13.79 -10.62
CA HIS A 132 14.82 13.71 -12.06
C HIS A 132 14.36 15.03 -12.67
N GLN A 133 14.10 16.06 -11.85
CA GLN A 133 13.47 17.31 -12.28
C GLN A 133 12.14 17.05 -13.03
N SER A 134 11.37 16.06 -12.54
CA SER A 134 10.09 15.64 -13.12
C SER A 134 8.94 16.08 -12.23
N PRO A 135 7.81 16.56 -12.78
CA PRO A 135 6.62 16.90 -12.00
C PRO A 135 5.82 15.68 -11.54
N GLN A 136 6.08 14.50 -12.10
CA GLN A 136 5.39 13.25 -11.77
C GLN A 136 6.36 12.09 -11.98
N TRP A 137 6.80 11.47 -10.88
CA TRP A 137 7.69 10.31 -10.94
C TRP A 137 6.93 9.00 -11.15
N ALA A 138 5.81 8.80 -10.45
CA ALA A 138 5.02 7.58 -10.54
C ALA A 138 3.53 7.86 -10.85
N ASN A 139 2.89 6.97 -11.62
CA ASN A 139 1.50 7.14 -12.06
C ASN A 139 0.49 6.56 -11.05
N TYR A 140 0.75 5.36 -10.53
CA TYR A 140 -0.16 4.65 -9.64
C TYR A 140 0.55 4.11 -8.41
N PHE A 141 -0.04 4.36 -7.23
CA PHE A 141 0.39 3.76 -5.97
C PHE A 141 -0.62 2.72 -5.49
N LEU A 142 -0.16 1.50 -5.25
CA LEU A 142 -0.98 0.40 -4.74
C LEU A 142 -0.56 0.06 -3.30
N HIS A 143 -1.45 0.35 -2.35
CA HIS A 143 -1.23 0.06 -0.94
C HIS A 143 -2.08 -1.09 -0.44
N ALA A 144 -1.43 -2.14 0.06
CA ALA A 144 -2.09 -3.29 0.66
C ALA A 144 -2.56 -2.97 2.09
N GLY A 145 -3.77 -3.41 2.43
CA GLY A 145 -4.36 -3.25 3.76
C GLY A 145 -3.58 -3.99 4.85
N HIS A 146 -3.84 -3.63 6.11
CA HIS A 146 -3.17 -4.23 7.25
C HIS A 146 -3.69 -5.63 7.57
N LEU A 147 -2.82 -6.48 8.10
CA LEU A 147 -3.18 -7.74 8.72
C LEU A 147 -3.13 -7.60 10.25
N HIS A 148 -4.25 -7.83 10.92
CA HIS A 148 -4.35 -7.80 12.38
C HIS A 148 -4.54 -9.22 12.94
N VAL A 149 -4.19 -9.45 14.19
CA VAL A 149 -4.55 -10.69 14.90
C VAL A 149 -5.82 -10.43 15.70
N LYS A 150 -6.87 -11.21 15.47
CA LYS A 150 -8.18 -11.06 16.11
C LYS A 150 -8.03 -11.08 17.63
N GLY A 151 -8.64 -10.10 18.31
CA GLY A 151 -8.53 -9.92 19.76
C GLY A 151 -7.40 -8.98 20.20
N GLN A 152 -6.56 -8.53 19.26
CA GLN A 152 -5.56 -7.50 19.50
C GLN A 152 -5.90 -6.29 18.64
N GLN A 153 -6.33 -5.20 19.28
CA GLN A 153 -6.64 -3.92 18.64
C GLN A 153 -5.39 -3.21 18.06
N GLN A 154 -4.20 -3.76 18.33
CA GLN A 154 -2.92 -3.18 17.94
C GLN A 154 -2.29 -3.98 16.79
N LYS A 155 -1.74 -3.23 15.81
CA LYS A 155 -0.94 -3.75 14.69
C LYS A 155 0.09 -4.79 15.17
N MET A 156 0.32 -5.83 14.36
CA MET A 156 1.41 -6.78 14.62
C MET A 156 2.75 -6.05 14.64
N SER A 157 3.49 -6.15 15.74
CA SER A 157 4.84 -5.61 15.87
C SER A 157 5.73 -6.55 16.68
N LYS A 158 7.03 -6.58 16.35
CA LYS A 158 8.00 -7.42 17.07
C LYS A 158 8.11 -7.04 18.55
N SER A 159 7.91 -5.77 18.89
CA SER A 159 8.00 -5.25 20.26
C SER A 159 6.84 -5.70 21.15
N LEU A 160 5.64 -5.89 20.60
CA LEU A 160 4.47 -6.34 21.35
C LEU A 160 4.37 -7.87 21.48
N LYS A 161 5.33 -8.63 20.92
CA LYS A 161 5.31 -10.11 20.81
C LYS A 161 3.99 -10.68 20.26
N ASN A 162 3.25 -9.86 19.53
CA ASN A 162 1.91 -10.14 19.03
C ASN A 162 1.92 -10.52 17.54
N SER A 163 3.07 -10.96 17.03
CA SER A 163 3.27 -11.32 15.63
C SER A 163 3.47 -12.82 15.47
N VAL A 164 2.72 -13.43 14.55
CA VAL A 164 2.99 -14.80 14.09
C VAL A 164 4.01 -14.71 12.96
N THR A 165 5.14 -15.39 13.09
CA THR A 165 6.13 -15.44 12.00
C THR A 165 5.63 -16.39 10.91
N ILE A 166 6.05 -16.16 9.65
CA ILE A 166 5.74 -17.10 8.55
C ILE A 166 6.24 -18.51 8.89
N LYS A 167 7.40 -18.64 9.54
CA LYS A 167 7.96 -19.94 9.94
C LYS A 167 7.07 -20.66 10.95
N ASP A 168 6.50 -19.94 11.90
CA ASP A 168 5.59 -20.52 12.89
C ASP A 168 4.22 -20.81 12.30
N PHE A 169 3.69 -19.91 11.48
CA PHE A 169 2.45 -20.11 10.74
C PHE A 169 2.49 -21.40 9.91
N LEU A 170 3.59 -21.64 9.19
CA LEU A 170 3.76 -22.80 8.33
C LEU A 170 3.90 -24.14 9.06
N LYS A 171 4.02 -24.14 10.40
CA LYS A 171 3.93 -25.37 11.20
C LYS A 171 2.50 -25.87 11.33
N THR A 172 1.52 -24.98 11.20
CA THR A 172 0.09 -25.30 11.42
C THR A 172 -0.71 -25.29 10.13
N PHE A 173 -0.44 -24.33 9.22
CA PHE A 173 -1.21 -24.16 8.00
C PHE A 173 -0.33 -24.16 6.76
N SER A 174 -0.89 -24.62 5.64
CA SER A 174 -0.17 -24.62 4.37
C SER A 174 0.00 -23.21 3.78
N PRO A 175 1.01 -22.98 2.92
CA PRO A 175 1.14 -21.75 2.15
C PRO A 175 -0.10 -21.44 1.30
N ASP A 176 -0.77 -22.46 0.76
CA ASP A 176 -1.94 -22.28 -0.11
C ASP A 176 -3.17 -21.86 0.69
N THR A 177 -3.31 -22.35 1.92
CA THR A 177 -4.32 -21.87 2.86
C THR A 177 -4.12 -20.38 3.13
N PHE A 178 -2.88 -19.93 3.35
CA PHE A 178 -2.58 -18.50 3.54
C PHE A 178 -2.89 -17.67 2.29
N ARG A 179 -2.50 -18.15 1.11
CA ARG A 179 -2.77 -17.45 -0.16
C ARG A 179 -4.26 -17.29 -0.38
N LEU A 180 -5.03 -18.37 -0.23
CA LEU A 180 -6.49 -18.30 -0.38
C LEU A 180 -7.08 -17.35 0.65
N PHE A 181 -6.59 -17.36 1.90
CA PHE A 181 -7.04 -16.46 2.95
C PHE A 181 -6.87 -14.98 2.53
N CYS A 182 -5.71 -14.62 1.98
CA CYS A 182 -5.48 -13.27 1.47
C CYS A 182 -6.35 -12.92 0.25
N LEU A 183 -6.55 -13.87 -0.68
CA LEU A 183 -7.31 -13.64 -1.93
C LEU A 183 -8.83 -13.52 -1.72
N ARG A 184 -9.34 -13.92 -0.56
CA ARG A 184 -10.76 -13.80 -0.20
C ARG A 184 -11.21 -12.36 0.04
N SER A 185 -10.28 -11.43 0.22
CA SER A 185 -10.55 -10.03 0.51
C SER A 185 -9.93 -9.13 -0.55
N SER A 186 -10.50 -7.93 -0.74
CA SER A 186 -9.84 -6.90 -1.55
C SER A 186 -8.47 -6.58 -0.97
N TYR A 187 -7.45 -6.43 -1.81
CA TYR A 187 -6.07 -6.15 -1.37
C TYR A 187 -5.96 -4.87 -0.51
N ARG A 188 -6.90 -3.93 -0.66
CA ARG A 188 -6.95 -2.67 0.10
C ARG A 188 -7.58 -2.81 1.49
N ALA A 189 -8.33 -3.88 1.72
CA ALA A 189 -9.05 -4.07 2.97
C ALA A 189 -8.09 -4.55 4.06
N ALA A 190 -8.32 -4.08 5.29
CA ALA A 190 -7.71 -4.71 6.45
C ALA A 190 -8.33 -6.11 6.66
N VAL A 191 -7.52 -7.06 7.09
CA VAL A 191 -7.93 -8.45 7.32
C VAL A 191 -7.55 -8.87 8.73
N ASP A 192 -8.48 -9.54 9.42
CA ASP A 192 -8.23 -10.09 10.75
C ASP A 192 -7.88 -11.58 10.65
N TYR A 193 -6.64 -11.89 11.00
CA TYR A 193 -6.14 -13.24 11.19
C TYR A 193 -6.71 -13.86 12.46
N SER A 194 -7.22 -15.09 12.33
CA SER A 194 -7.57 -15.95 13.47
C SER A 194 -7.49 -17.41 13.04
N GLU A 195 -7.28 -18.31 14.00
CA GLU A 195 -7.21 -19.74 13.72
C GLU A 195 -8.50 -20.27 13.09
N SER A 196 -9.67 -19.81 13.55
CA SER A 196 -10.96 -20.19 12.95
C SER A 196 -11.07 -19.71 11.50
N ALA A 197 -10.64 -18.49 11.18
CA ALA A 197 -10.65 -17.99 9.81
C ALA A 197 -9.72 -18.81 8.88
N MET A 198 -8.59 -19.31 9.42
CA MET A 198 -7.68 -20.18 8.69
C MET A 198 -8.28 -21.57 8.45
N GLN A 199 -8.88 -22.18 9.47
CA GLN A 199 -9.56 -23.48 9.34
C GLN A 199 -10.72 -23.41 8.32
N ASP A 200 -11.48 -22.33 8.32
CA ASP A 200 -12.53 -22.13 7.33
C ASP A 200 -11.98 -21.94 5.91
N THR A 201 -10.84 -21.27 5.79
CA THR A 201 -10.13 -21.16 4.50
C THR A 201 -9.64 -22.53 4.02
N GLU A 202 -9.15 -23.38 4.91
CA GLU A 202 -8.68 -24.73 4.56
C GLU A 202 -9.81 -25.61 4.03
N LYS A 203 -11.00 -25.57 4.67
CA LYS A 203 -12.19 -26.25 4.17
C LYS A 203 -12.57 -25.78 2.76
N GLN A 204 -12.48 -24.48 2.49
CA GLN A 204 -12.74 -23.92 1.16
C GLN A 204 -11.69 -24.38 0.14
N LEU A 205 -10.42 -24.40 0.53
CA LEU A 205 -9.34 -24.89 -0.33
C LEU A 205 -9.53 -26.37 -0.69
N LEU A 206 -9.90 -27.20 0.30
CA LEU A 206 -10.22 -28.62 0.09
C LEU A 206 -11.41 -28.77 -0.86
N ALA A 207 -12.47 -27.99 -0.69
CA ALA A 207 -13.63 -28.04 -1.57
C ALA A 207 -13.28 -27.68 -3.03
N VAL A 208 -12.46 -26.65 -3.24
CA VAL A 208 -11.96 -26.30 -4.58
C VAL A 208 -11.09 -27.43 -5.15
N GLY A 209 -10.20 -28.00 -4.33
CA GLY A 209 -9.35 -29.13 -4.72
C GLY A 209 -10.16 -30.36 -5.16
N SER A 210 -11.16 -30.75 -4.37
CA SER A 210 -12.07 -31.86 -4.69
C SER A 210 -12.84 -31.60 -5.98
N PHE A 211 -13.41 -30.39 -6.14
CA PHE A 211 -14.11 -30.03 -7.37
C PHE A 211 -13.21 -30.13 -8.61
N LEU A 212 -11.97 -29.64 -8.53
CA LEU A 212 -11.01 -29.76 -9.63
C LEU A 212 -10.61 -31.21 -9.90
N GLY A 213 -10.54 -32.04 -8.86
CA GLY A 213 -10.34 -33.48 -8.96
C GLY A 213 -11.47 -34.16 -9.74
N ASP A 214 -12.71 -33.92 -9.31
CA ASP A 214 -13.92 -34.47 -9.94
C ASP A 214 -14.06 -33.99 -11.38
N ALA A 215 -13.84 -32.70 -11.65
CA ALA A 215 -13.89 -32.13 -12.99
C ALA A 215 -12.85 -32.80 -13.92
N ARG A 216 -11.63 -33.05 -13.42
CA ARG A 216 -10.60 -33.76 -14.20
C ARG A 216 -10.96 -35.22 -14.43
N ALA A 217 -11.49 -35.91 -13.43
CA ALA A 217 -11.94 -37.29 -13.55
C ALA A 217 -13.09 -37.41 -14.56
N TYR A 218 -14.05 -36.48 -14.52
CA TYR A 218 -15.14 -36.39 -15.49
C TYR A 218 -14.64 -36.23 -16.92
N VAL A 219 -13.74 -35.26 -17.16
CA VAL A 219 -13.15 -35.01 -18.50
C VAL A 219 -12.39 -36.23 -19.03
N ARG A 220 -11.81 -37.05 -18.14
CA ARG A 220 -11.11 -38.30 -18.51
C ARG A 220 -12.03 -39.51 -18.65
N GLY A 221 -13.34 -39.36 -18.45
CA GLY A 221 -14.30 -40.46 -18.43
C GLY A 221 -14.17 -41.40 -17.23
N GLN A 222 -13.46 -40.97 -16.18
CA GLN A 222 -13.22 -41.73 -14.95
C GLN A 222 -14.31 -41.49 -13.89
N LEU A 223 -15.14 -40.47 -14.08
CA LEU A 223 -16.29 -40.18 -13.24
C LEU A 223 -17.55 -40.23 -14.11
N ALA A 224 -18.43 -41.20 -13.84
CA ALA A 224 -19.73 -41.29 -14.50
C ALA A 224 -20.70 -40.30 -13.88
N CYS A 225 -21.24 -39.39 -14.70
CA CYS A 225 -22.27 -38.45 -14.29
C CYS A 225 -23.61 -38.83 -14.93
N GLY A 226 -24.71 -38.60 -14.21
CA GLY A 226 -26.04 -38.67 -14.81
C GLY A 226 -26.24 -37.57 -15.88
N PRO A 227 -27.33 -37.62 -16.64
CA PRO A 227 -27.65 -36.58 -17.62
C PRO A 227 -27.75 -35.21 -16.95
N LEU A 228 -27.18 -34.20 -17.58
CA LEU A 228 -27.17 -32.83 -17.07
C LEU A 228 -28.59 -32.25 -17.13
N ASN A 229 -29.17 -31.90 -15.97
CA ASN A 229 -30.46 -31.22 -15.93
C ASN A 229 -30.25 -29.71 -15.95
N GLU A 230 -30.19 -29.12 -17.15
CA GLU A 230 -30.00 -27.68 -17.34
C GLU A 230 -31.07 -26.85 -16.64
N GLY A 231 -32.34 -27.26 -16.69
CA GLY A 231 -33.45 -26.54 -16.05
C GLY A 231 -33.24 -26.39 -14.54
N ALA A 232 -32.84 -27.47 -13.87
CA ALA A 232 -32.54 -27.46 -12.44
C ALA A 232 -31.33 -26.57 -12.09
N LEU A 233 -30.33 -26.51 -12.97
CA LEU A 233 -29.16 -25.63 -12.80
C LEU A 233 -29.55 -24.15 -12.94
N TRP A 234 -30.35 -23.80 -13.95
CA TRP A 234 -30.84 -22.44 -14.15
C TRP A 234 -31.73 -21.97 -13.00
N ASP A 235 -32.61 -22.83 -12.51
CA ASP A 235 -33.45 -22.55 -11.35
C ASP A 235 -32.62 -22.30 -10.09
N ARG A 236 -31.59 -23.12 -9.87
CA ARG A 236 -30.67 -22.95 -8.74
C ARG A 236 -29.88 -21.65 -8.85
N TRP A 237 -29.30 -21.36 -10.01
CA TRP A 237 -28.58 -20.11 -10.25
C TRP A 237 -29.47 -18.89 -10.03
N ALA A 238 -30.71 -18.91 -10.52
CA ALA A 238 -31.65 -17.82 -10.34
C ALA A 238 -32.06 -17.63 -8.87
N ARG A 239 -32.15 -18.71 -8.09
CA ARG A 239 -32.36 -18.64 -6.62
C ARG A 239 -31.15 -18.01 -5.91
N ASP A 240 -29.94 -18.48 -6.23
CA ASP A 240 -28.70 -18.02 -5.58
C ASP A 240 -28.41 -16.55 -5.90
N ARG A 241 -28.67 -16.10 -7.14
CA ARG A 241 -28.60 -14.67 -7.51
C ARG A 241 -29.53 -13.80 -6.68
N ARG A 242 -30.77 -14.26 -6.48
CA ARG A 242 -31.78 -13.55 -5.68
C ARG A 242 -31.43 -13.55 -4.18
N ALA A 243 -30.78 -14.60 -3.69
CA ALA A 243 -30.28 -14.67 -2.32
C ALA A 243 -29.04 -13.78 -2.10
N GLY A 244 -28.12 -13.74 -3.06
CA GLY A 244 -26.92 -12.89 -3.04
C GLY A 244 -27.24 -11.38 -3.05
N THR A 245 -28.36 -10.98 -3.63
CA THR A 245 -28.86 -9.58 -3.56
C THR A 245 -29.46 -9.18 -2.21
N ARG A 246 -29.62 -10.10 -1.25
CA ARG A 246 -30.10 -9.79 0.12
C ARG A 246 -28.98 -9.54 1.14
N GLN A 247 -27.74 -9.90 0.83
CA GLN A 247 -26.59 -9.29 1.49
C GLN A 247 -26.38 -7.95 0.76
N GLY A 248 -26.51 -6.84 1.47
CA GLY A 248 -26.48 -5.49 0.90
C GLY A 248 -25.31 -5.27 -0.06
N PRO A 249 -25.38 -4.25 -0.93
CA PRO A 249 -24.39 -4.05 -1.97
C PRO A 249 -22.98 -4.12 -1.37
N CYS A 250 -22.12 -4.94 -1.97
CA CYS A 250 -20.69 -4.77 -1.81
C CYS A 250 -20.38 -3.39 -2.42
N VAL A 251 -20.42 -2.37 -1.57
CA VAL A 251 -20.15 -0.99 -1.95
C VAL A 251 -18.66 -0.92 -2.29
N TRP A 252 -18.34 -1.09 -3.57
CA TRP A 252 -17.13 -0.53 -4.13
C TRP A 252 -17.27 0.99 -4.01
N GLY A 253 -16.82 1.52 -2.87
CA GLY A 253 -17.00 2.91 -2.49
C GLY A 253 -16.49 3.86 -3.57
N ARG A 254 -17.43 4.50 -4.28
CA ARG A 254 -17.22 5.87 -4.73
C ARG A 254 -17.19 6.72 -3.46
N GLY A 255 -16.12 7.50 -3.33
CA GLY A 255 -15.94 8.42 -2.21
C GLY A 255 -17.18 9.27 -1.98
N ALA A 256 -17.47 9.49 -0.70
CA ALA A 256 -18.52 10.37 -0.24
C ALA A 256 -18.33 11.78 -0.84
N ALA A 257 -19.20 12.16 -1.77
CA ALA A 257 -19.48 13.55 -2.03
C ALA A 257 -20.55 13.98 -1.02
N SER A 258 -20.15 14.84 -0.09
CA SER A 258 -21.03 15.53 0.85
C SER A 258 -22.10 16.31 0.10
N GLN A 259 -23.38 15.98 0.32
CA GLN A 259 -24.48 16.90 0.05
C GLN A 259 -25.24 17.17 1.35
N GLY A 260 -25.29 18.43 1.73
CA GLY A 260 -26.16 18.98 2.76
C GLY A 260 -26.21 20.49 2.56
N GLY A 261 -27.32 21.01 2.06
CA GLY A 261 -27.52 22.45 1.87
C GLY A 261 -28.56 22.79 0.81
N SER A 262 -29.82 22.51 1.11
CA SER A 262 -31.05 22.91 0.41
C SER A 262 -31.09 24.38 -0.02
N ARG A 263 -31.42 24.63 -1.30
CA ARG A 263 -32.09 25.87 -1.75
C ARG A 263 -33.15 25.52 -2.80
N GLU A 264 -34.39 25.91 -2.52
CA GLU A 264 -35.55 25.81 -3.41
C GLU A 264 -35.35 26.62 -4.71
N PRO A 265 -35.90 26.18 -5.86
CA PRO A 265 -36.12 27.06 -7.00
C PRO A 265 -37.54 27.67 -6.97
N PRO A 266 -37.70 28.95 -7.39
CA PRO A 266 -38.99 29.63 -7.37
C PRO A 266 -39.90 29.16 -8.51
N GLY A 267 -41.20 29.28 -8.26
CA GLY A 267 -42.28 28.80 -9.10
C GLY A 267 -42.37 29.42 -10.48
N VAL A 268 -42.98 28.65 -11.38
CA VAL A 268 -43.45 29.12 -12.69
C VAL A 268 -44.96 28.89 -12.75
N GLY A 269 -45.70 30.00 -12.81
CA GLY A 269 -47.15 30.03 -12.83
C GLY A 269 -47.71 29.53 -14.16
N ALA A 270 -48.76 28.73 -14.08
CA ALA A 270 -49.62 28.38 -15.19
C ALA A 270 -50.66 29.50 -15.39
N GLY A 271 -50.49 30.28 -16.46
CA GLY A 271 -51.50 31.22 -16.96
C GLY A 271 -52.26 30.64 -18.14
N LEU A 272 -53.58 30.50 -17.97
CA LEU A 272 -54.56 30.14 -18.99
C LEU A 272 -54.94 31.36 -19.86
N GLY A 273 -55.20 31.13 -21.15
CA GLY A 273 -55.93 32.07 -22.05
C GLY A 273 -55.51 31.88 -23.51
N ARG A 274 -56.24 31.10 -24.33
CA ARG A 274 -57.39 31.48 -25.20
C ARG A 274 -57.07 32.55 -26.25
N GLY A 275 -57.31 32.19 -27.51
CA GLY A 275 -57.99 33.07 -28.48
C GLY A 275 -57.25 33.34 -29.79
N SER A 276 -57.84 32.81 -30.87
CA SER A 276 -57.76 33.18 -32.30
C SER A 276 -56.41 33.20 -33.00
#